data_AF-A0A932VPF4-F1
#
_entry.id   AF-A0A932VPF4-F1
#
_cell.length_a   1.000
_cell.length_b   1.000
_cell.length_c   1.000
_cell.angle_alpha   90.00
_cell.angle_beta   90.00
_cell.angle_gamma   90.00
#
_symmetry.space_group_name_H-M   'P 1'
#
loop_
_entity.id
_entity.type
_entity.pdbx_description
1 polymer ?
#
loop_
_entity_poly.entity_id
_entity_poly.type
_entity_poly.pdbx_seq_one_letter_code
_entity_poly.pdbx_strand_id
1 'polypeptide(L)' 'MFIEEQKYRAEIFKIGGFSLMAPFGKLILGIPDFRLTNLSLQLLVFVIVVIASFYVGIILILKGFEALGEMKQK' A
#
# COMPACT_ATOMS: atom_id res chain seq x y z
N MET A 1 -9.80 -9.81 26.92
CA MET A 1 -8.39 -9.64 26.50
C MET A 1 -8.17 -9.93 25.01
N PHE A 2 -8.80 -10.96 24.41
CA PHE A 2 -8.65 -11.27 22.97
C PHE A 2 -9.10 -10.17 21.98
N ILE A 3 -10.02 -9.29 22.38
CA ILE A 3 -10.61 -8.27 21.49
C ILE A 3 -9.62 -7.11 21.22
N GLU A 4 -8.82 -6.71 22.20
CA GLU A 4 -7.86 -5.60 22.04
C GLU A 4 -6.66 -6.00 21.19
N GLU A 5 -6.15 -7.23 21.35
CA GLU A 5 -5.05 -7.73 20.54
C GLU A 5 -5.43 -7.82 19.05
N GLN A 6 -6.68 -8.23 18.76
CA GLN A 6 -7.18 -8.30 17.39
C GLN A 6 -7.31 -6.91 16.74
N LYS A 7 -7.81 -5.92 17.50
CA LYS A 7 -7.85 -4.51 17.04
C LYS A 7 -6.46 -3.96 16.76
N TYR A 8 -5.51 -4.21 17.66
CA TYR A 8 -4.13 -3.77 17.49
C TYR A 8 -3.47 -4.39 16.25
N ARG A 9 -3.63 -5.70 16.04
CA ARG A 9 -3.12 -6.38 14.84
C ARG A 9 -3.74 -5.81 13.57
N ALA A 10 -5.04 -5.52 13.58
CA ALA A 10 -5.73 -4.95 12.45
C ALA A 10 -5.22 -3.54 12.11
N GLU A 11 -4.97 -2.70 13.11
CA GLU A 11 -4.36 -1.39 12.90
C GLU A 11 -2.94 -1.50 12.32
N ILE A 12 -2.13 -2.44 12.80
CA ILE A 12 -0.81 -2.71 12.21
C ILE A 12 -0.92 -3.08 10.74
N PHE A 13 -1.88 -3.94 10.37
CA PHE A 13 -2.09 -4.32 8.98
C PHE A 13 -2.49 -3.12 8.11
N LYS A 14 -3.38 -2.25 8.61
CA LYS A 14 -3.77 -1.02 7.91
C LYS A 14 -2.57 -0.07 7.75
N ILE A 15 -1.85 0.23 8.82
CA ILE A 15 -0.68 1.13 8.81
C ILE A 15 0.43 0.60 7.88
N GLY A 16 0.71 -0.70 7.97
CA GLY A 16 1.69 -1.36 7.11
C GLY A 16 1.28 -1.28 5.64
N GLY A 17 0.00 -1.52 5.34
CA GLY A 17 -0.50 -1.41 3.98
C GLY A 17 -0.45 0.01 3.42
N PHE A 18 -0.81 1.04 4.19
CA PHE A 18 -0.66 2.44 3.78
C PHE A 18 0.81 2.82 3.55
N SER A 19 1.71 2.31 4.39
CA SER A 19 3.15 2.56 4.25
C SER A 19 3.71 2.00 2.94
N LEU A 20 3.22 0.83 2.51
CA LEU A 20 3.61 0.21 1.24
C LEU A 20 2.99 0.90 0.02
N MET A 21 1.87 1.60 0.19
CA MET A 21 1.24 2.41 -0.86
C MET A 21 1.86 3.82 -0.97
N ALA A 22 2.52 4.33 0.07
CA ALA A 22 3.07 5.69 0.08
C ALA A 22 4.06 6.00 -1.06
N PRO A 23 4.96 5.08 -1.48
CA PRO A 23 5.83 5.30 -2.64
C PRO A 23 5.08 5.52 -3.96
N PHE A 24 3.90 4.92 -4.11
CA PHE A 24 3.05 5.11 -5.29
C PHE A 24 2.47 6.52 -5.34
N GLY A 25 2.00 7.05 -4.21
CA GLY A 25 1.55 8.44 -4.11
C GLY A 25 2.67 9.43 -4.47
N LYS A 26 3.90 9.19 -4.00
CA LYS A 26 5.07 9.97 -4.40
C LYS A 26 5.36 9.88 -5.90
N LEU A 27 5.18 8.70 -6.49
CA LEU A 27 5.37 8.49 -7.92
C LEU A 27 4.36 9.31 -8.73
N ILE A 28 3.08 9.32 -8.35
CA ILE A 28 2.01 10.11 -9.00
C ILE A 28 2.23 11.63 -8.84
N LEU A 29 2.61 12.08 -7.65
CA LEU A 29 2.85 13.50 -7.39
C LEU A 29 4.16 14.00 -8.01
N GLY A 30 5.10 13.09 -8.30
CA GLY A 30 6.40 13.36 -8.91
C GLY A 30 6.43 13.32 -10.44
N ILE A 31 5.28 13.23 -11.12
CA ILE A 31 5.17 13.22 -12.60
C ILE A 31 5.11 14.63 -13.27
N PRO A 32 5.71 15.74 -12.80
CA PRO A 32 5.85 16.92 -13.66
C PRO A 32 6.96 16.78 -14.72
N ASP A 33 8.00 15.97 -14.48
CA ASP A 33 9.29 16.12 -15.20
C ASP A 33 9.88 14.83 -15.80
N PHE A 34 9.13 13.72 -15.85
CA PHE A 34 9.57 12.54 -16.59
C PHE A 34 9.50 12.84 -18.10
N ARG A 35 10.51 13.53 -18.63
CA ARG A 35 10.81 13.54 -20.06
C ARG A 35 10.91 12.08 -20.47
N LEU A 36 9.89 11.60 -21.20
CA LEU A 36 9.65 10.24 -21.69
C LEU A 36 10.82 9.64 -22.52
N THR A 37 11.93 10.35 -22.63
CA THR A 37 13.01 10.14 -23.59
C THR A 37 14.21 9.39 -23.00
N ASN A 38 14.27 9.14 -21.69
CA ASN A 38 15.33 8.31 -21.07
C ASN A 38 14.74 7.41 -19.96
N LEU A 39 14.04 6.35 -20.38
CA LEU A 39 13.63 5.25 -19.49
C LEU A 39 14.89 4.48 -19.05
N SER A 40 15.44 4.83 -17.89
CA SER A 40 16.52 4.04 -17.30
C SER A 40 15.97 2.70 -16.78
N LEU A 41 16.75 1.63 -16.91
CA LEU A 41 16.38 0.31 -16.36
C LEU A 41 16.05 0.40 -14.86
N GLN A 42 16.75 1.28 -14.15
CA GLN A 42 16.52 1.55 -12.72
C GLN A 42 15.13 2.14 -12.46
N LEU A 43 14.67 3.08 -13.29
CA LEU A 43 13.32 3.65 -13.17
C LEU A 43 12.25 2.58 -13.46
N LEU A 44 12.47 1.74 -14.45
CA LEU A 44 11.55 0.65 -14.77
C LEU A 44 11.41 -0.34 -13.61
N VAL A 45 12.53 -0.78 -13.03
CA VAL A 45 12.54 -1.66 -11.85
C VAL A 45 11.87 -0.97 -10.66
N PHE A 46 12.14 0.32 -10.44
CA PHE A 46 11.49 1.10 -9.38
C PHE A 46 9.97 1.13 -9.55
N VAL A 47 9.47 1.42 -10.75
CA VAL A 47 8.03 1.44 -11.05
C VAL A 47 7.39 0.07 -10.78
N ILE A 48 8.03 -1.02 -11.22
CA ILE A 48 7.54 -2.39 -10.97
C ILE A 48 7.44 -2.68 -9.47
N VAL A 49 8.48 -2.35 -8.70
CA VAL A 49 8.50 -2.56 -7.24
C VAL A 49 7.43 -1.73 -6.54
N VAL A 50 7.23 -0.49 -6.98
CA VAL A 50 6.20 0.41 -6.43
C VAL A 50 4.80 -0.14 -6.71
N ILE A 51 4.54 -0.63 -7.92
CA ILE A 51 3.26 -1.25 -8.28
C ILE A 51 3.03 -2.53 -7.45
N ALA A 52 4.04 -3.41 -7.35
CA ALA A 52 3.94 -4.62 -6.54
C ALA A 52 3.67 -4.32 -5.06
N SER A 53 4.37 -3.31 -4.50
CA SER A 53 4.17 -2.85 -3.13
C SER A 53 2.78 -2.26 -2.91
N PHE A 54 2.24 -1.55 -3.90
CA PHE A 54 0.88 -1.01 -3.86
C PHE A 54 -0.17 -2.12 -3.77
N TYR A 55 -0.05 -3.19 -4.57
CA TYR A 55 -0.96 -4.34 -4.48
C TYR A 55 -0.88 -5.04 -3.13
N VAL A 56 0.33 -5.28 -2.62
CA VAL A 56 0.52 -5.86 -1.28
C VAL A 56 -0.08 -4.95 -0.20
N GLY A 57 0.07 -3.63 -0.35
CA GLY A 57 -0.52 -2.65 0.54
C GLY A 57 -2.05 -2.71 0.59
N ILE A 58 -2.71 -2.81 -0.57
CA ILE A 58 -4.17 -3.00 -0.64
C ILE A 58 -4.59 -4.27 0.10
N ILE A 59 -3.91 -5.40 -0.14
CA ILE A 59 -4.24 -6.68 0.50
C ILE A 59 -4.12 -6.57 2.02
N LEU A 60 -3.09 -5.90 2.54
CA LEU A 60 -2.91 -5.72 3.98
C LEU A 60 -3.99 -4.83 4.59
N ILE A 61 -4.38 -3.75 3.90
CA ILE A 61 -5.49 -2.89 4.34
C ILE A 61 -6.79 -3.68 4.40
N LEU A 62 -7.10 -4.47 3.36
CA LEU A 62 -8.29 -5.32 3.32
C LEU A 62 -8.29 -6.33 4.47
N LYS A 63 -7.16 -6.99 4.72
CA LYS A 63 -7.01 -7.90 5.87
C LYS A 63 -7.19 -7.18 7.21
N GLY A 64 -6.72 -5.94 7.32
CA GLY A 64 -6.96 -5.11 8.50
C GLY A 64 -8.45 -4.80 8.72
N PHE A 65 -9.20 -4.47 7.66
CA PHE A 65 -10.64 -4.25 7.74
C PHE A 65 -11.44 -5.53 8.03
N GLU A 66 -11.04 -6.66 7.44
CA GLU A 66 -11.59 -7.99 7.74
C GLU A 66 -11.41 -8.35 9.23
N ALA A 67 -10.21 -8.14 9.78
CA ALA A 67 -9.90 -8.43 11.17
C ALA A 67 -10.70 -7.58 12.16
N LEU A 68 -11.16 -6.39 11.76
CA LEU A 68 -12.06 -5.54 12.56
C LEU A 68 -13.54 -5.88 12.39
N GLY A 69 -13.90 -6.78 11.46
CA GLY A 69 -15.29 -7.09 11.15
C GLY A 69 -16.02 -5.98 10.39
N GLU A 70 -15.31 -4.96 9.91
CA GLU A 70 -15.88 -3.77 9.25
C GLU A 70 -16.35 -4.06 7.81
N MET A 71 -15.87 -5.14 7.17
CA MET A 71 -16.30 -5.54 5.81
C MET A 71 -17.57 -6.41 5.76
N LYS A 72 -18.18 -6.76 6.90
CA LYS A 72 -19.39 -7.60 6.98
C LYS A 72 -20.72 -6.83 7.09
N GLN A 73 -20.72 -5.49 7.02
CA GLN A 73 -21.96 -4.71 6.95
C GLN A 73 -22.23 -4.24 5.52
N LYS A 74 -22.73 -5.14 4.68
CA LYS A 74 -23.59 -4.83 3.53
C LYS A 74 -24.44 -6.04 3.19
#